data_AF-A0A7W8NQZ2-F1
#
_entry.id   AF-A0A7W8NQZ2-F1
#
_cell.length_a   1.000
_cell.length_b   1.000
_cell.length_c   1.000
_cell.angle_alpha   90.00
_cell.angle_beta   90.00
_cell.angle_gamma   90.00
#
_symmetry.space_group_name_H-M   'P 1'
#
loop_
_entity.id
_entity.type
_entity.pdbx_description
1 polymer ?
#
loop_
_entity_poly.entity_id
_entity_poly.type
_entity_poly.pdbx_seq_one_letter_code
_entity_poly.pdbx_strand_id
1 'polypeptide(L)'
;MSGIVWLALDGVGHPADAPPGSVWEQALPTLRPVVDAGAALDATLGVPGLPQSGTGQACWLTGTDAVALMGEHYGPHPGPTLQRLLRERSLPVRLARTGARIALANHYVPAYFEAQAVGPRRNRMGCFPYAFRAAGADLNPPGVPGVGATLGLDYRAPWRPVGTLDDVARLGAALAASARTHDLIAVDLWFSDALGHEGMVPLPADALAAGRTYLTRVDALLAGLLDAGARVALSSDHGNLEDLRVKGHTVARVPFAAVGVEPGRPSNVVQGGQAVAGWFGVDGVEITEF
;
A
#
# COMPACT_ATOMS: atom_id res chain seq x y z
N MET A 1 7.00 -5.62 -22.72
CA MET A 1 6.60 -6.37 -21.50
C MET A 1 5.55 -5.54 -20.77
N SER A 2 4.57 -6.16 -20.10
CA SER A 2 3.62 -5.42 -19.26
C SER A 2 4.36 -4.77 -18.08
N GLY A 3 3.91 -3.58 -17.67
CA GLY A 3 4.35 -2.94 -16.45
C GLY A 3 3.90 -3.69 -15.20
N ILE A 4 4.29 -3.15 -14.05
CA ILE A 4 4.01 -3.72 -12.74
C ILE A 4 2.82 -2.99 -12.11
N VAL A 5 1.85 -3.76 -11.60
CA VAL A 5 0.80 -3.24 -10.72
C VAL A 5 1.23 -3.49 -9.29
N TRP A 6 1.42 -2.42 -8.51
CA TRP A 6 1.82 -2.49 -7.12
C TRP A 6 0.62 -2.24 -6.21
N LEU A 7 0.15 -3.29 -5.53
CA LEU A 7 -0.86 -3.21 -4.48
C LEU A 7 -0.17 -2.95 -3.14
N ALA A 8 -0.26 -1.72 -2.65
CA ALA A 8 0.28 -1.33 -1.35
C ALA A 8 -0.84 -1.34 -0.31
N LEU A 9 -0.83 -2.32 0.58
CA LEU A 9 -1.76 -2.44 1.71
C LEU A 9 -1.27 -1.55 2.85
N ASP A 10 -2.14 -0.73 3.42
CA ASP A 10 -1.83 0.06 4.64
C ASP A 10 -2.28 -0.72 5.87
N GLY A 11 -1.39 -0.97 6.81
CA GLY A 11 -1.74 -1.61 8.08
C GLY A 11 -2.20 -3.06 8.00
N VAL A 12 -1.51 -3.93 7.24
CA VAL A 12 -1.80 -5.37 7.17
C VAL A 12 -0.58 -6.19 7.58
N GLY A 13 -0.60 -6.74 8.79
CA GLY A 13 0.42 -7.67 9.27
C GLY A 13 0.33 -9.05 8.60
N HIS A 14 1.48 -9.71 8.53
CA HIS A 14 1.67 -11.02 7.93
C HIS A 14 0.87 -12.08 8.69
N PRO A 15 0.19 -13.03 8.00
CA PRO A 15 -0.67 -14.02 8.65
C PRO A 15 0.06 -14.94 9.64
N ALA A 16 1.37 -15.13 9.49
CA ALA A 16 2.19 -15.91 10.44
C ALA A 16 2.32 -15.26 11.83
N ASP A 17 2.12 -13.95 11.91
CA ASP A 17 2.20 -13.17 13.15
C ASP A 17 0.79 -12.80 13.67
N ALA A 18 -0.26 -13.19 12.95
CA ALA A 18 -1.63 -12.89 13.31
C ALA A 18 -2.14 -13.81 14.43
N PRO A 19 -2.86 -13.27 15.43
CA PRO A 19 -3.46 -14.09 16.48
C PRO A 19 -4.61 -14.95 15.95
N PRO A 20 -5.00 -16.02 16.69
CA PRO A 20 -6.21 -16.79 16.39
C PRO A 20 -7.44 -15.88 16.27
N GLY A 21 -8.40 -16.23 15.43
CA GLY A 21 -9.62 -15.44 15.18
C GLY A 21 -9.41 -14.17 14.37
N SER A 22 -8.22 -13.96 13.77
CA SER A 22 -7.91 -12.77 12.97
C SER A 22 -8.71 -12.70 11.65
N VAL A 23 -8.52 -11.60 10.92
CA VAL A 23 -9.04 -11.43 9.55
C VAL A 23 -8.47 -12.43 8.55
N TRP A 24 -7.35 -13.09 8.88
CA TRP A 24 -6.72 -14.09 8.01
C TRP A 24 -7.36 -15.48 8.11
N GLU A 25 -8.16 -15.75 9.15
CA GLU A 25 -8.86 -17.03 9.33
C GLU A 25 -10.13 -17.12 8.47
N GLN A 26 -9.93 -17.21 7.16
CA GLN A 26 -10.94 -17.37 6.12
C GLN A 26 -10.29 -17.90 4.84
N ALA A 27 -11.10 -18.30 3.85
CA ALA A 27 -10.59 -18.67 2.54
C ALA A 27 -10.23 -17.43 1.72
N LEU A 28 -8.99 -17.38 1.24
CA LEU A 28 -8.44 -16.35 0.34
C LEU A 28 -7.62 -17.05 -0.75
N PRO A 29 -8.28 -17.66 -1.76
CA PRO A 29 -7.66 -18.61 -2.68
C PRO A 29 -6.56 -18.02 -3.56
N THR A 30 -6.48 -16.70 -3.70
CA THR A 30 -5.47 -16.00 -4.51
C THR A 30 -4.47 -15.28 -3.62
N LEU A 31 -4.95 -14.48 -2.66
CA LEU A 31 -4.13 -13.64 -1.80
C LEU A 31 -3.27 -14.49 -0.86
N ARG A 32 -3.81 -15.56 -0.27
CA ARG A 32 -3.06 -16.37 0.70
C ARG A 32 -1.87 -17.11 0.05
N PRO A 33 -2.03 -17.81 -1.09
CA PRO A 33 -0.88 -18.41 -1.77
C PRO A 33 0.19 -17.40 -2.19
N VAL A 34 -0.20 -16.20 -2.64
CA VAL A 34 0.75 -15.15 -3.01
C VAL A 34 1.53 -14.65 -1.80
N VAL A 35 0.84 -14.38 -0.68
CA VAL A 35 1.49 -13.94 0.57
C VAL A 35 2.40 -15.03 1.12
N ASP A 36 1.94 -16.29 1.18
CA ASP A 36 2.71 -17.41 1.74
C ASP A 36 3.95 -17.76 0.90
N ALA A 37 3.94 -17.47 -0.42
CA ALA A 37 5.10 -17.61 -1.30
C ALA A 37 6.10 -16.44 -1.18
N GLY A 38 5.70 -15.34 -0.55
CA GLY A 38 6.50 -14.14 -0.34
C GLY A 38 7.35 -14.18 0.93
N ALA A 39 7.74 -12.98 1.39
CA ALA A 39 8.51 -12.77 2.61
C ALA A 39 7.70 -12.00 3.66
N ALA A 40 7.94 -12.32 4.93
CA ALA A 40 7.48 -11.56 6.07
C ALA A 40 8.58 -10.56 6.48
N LEU A 41 8.37 -9.27 6.20
CA LEU A 41 9.36 -8.22 6.39
C LEU A 41 9.23 -7.53 7.74
N ASP A 42 10.36 -7.21 8.36
CA ASP A 42 10.39 -6.34 9.52
C ASP A 42 10.01 -4.89 9.15
N ALA A 43 9.00 -4.36 9.84
CA ALA A 43 8.57 -2.96 9.74
C ALA A 43 9.07 -2.11 10.93
N THR A 44 9.65 -2.72 11.97
CA THR A 44 10.14 -2.03 13.17
C THR A 44 11.48 -1.34 12.94
N LEU A 45 12.31 -1.91 12.04
CA LEU A 45 13.65 -1.44 11.72
C LEU A 45 14.55 -1.30 12.96
N GLY A 46 14.24 -2.03 14.03
CA GLY A 46 14.94 -1.94 15.32
C GLY A 46 14.79 -0.59 16.04
N VAL A 47 13.89 0.29 15.59
CA VAL A 47 13.64 1.60 16.21
C VAL A 47 12.47 1.49 17.20
N PRO A 48 12.60 1.99 18.45
CA PRO A 48 11.52 1.97 19.43
C PRO A 48 10.24 2.65 18.94
N GLY A 49 9.09 2.11 19.36
CA GLY A 49 7.77 2.58 18.95
C GLY A 49 7.07 1.61 18.01
N LEU A 50 5.84 1.95 17.64
CA LEU A 50 5.06 1.15 16.69
C LEU A 50 5.29 1.68 15.27
N PRO A 51 5.53 0.80 14.28
CA PRO A 51 5.55 1.19 12.86
C PRO A 51 4.36 2.06 12.47
N GLN A 52 4.58 3.07 11.62
CA GLN A 52 3.55 4.04 11.18
C GLN A 52 3.53 4.17 9.66
N SER A 53 2.38 4.49 9.06
CA SER A 53 2.22 4.59 7.60
C SER A 53 3.16 5.62 6.96
N GLY A 54 3.37 6.77 7.60
CA GLY A 54 4.20 7.85 7.03
C GLY A 54 5.63 7.39 6.74
N THR A 55 6.33 6.87 7.76
CA THR A 55 7.69 6.34 7.62
C THR A 55 7.72 5.00 6.87
N GLY A 56 6.76 4.09 7.10
CA GLY A 56 6.70 2.79 6.42
C GLY A 56 6.51 2.93 4.90
N GLN A 57 5.56 3.75 4.46
CA GLN A 57 5.36 4.03 3.03
C GLN A 57 6.54 4.79 2.43
N ALA A 58 7.18 5.69 3.20
CA ALA A 58 8.38 6.37 2.74
C ALA A 58 9.55 5.40 2.53
N CYS A 59 9.73 4.39 3.39
CA CYS A 59 10.71 3.32 3.20
C CYS A 59 10.46 2.57 1.88
N TRP A 60 9.21 2.14 1.64
CA TRP A 60 8.81 1.46 0.40
C TRP A 60 9.04 2.32 -0.85
N LEU A 61 8.60 3.58 -0.81
CA LEU A 61 8.66 4.47 -1.95
C LEU A 61 10.09 4.90 -2.27
N THR A 62 11.04 4.89 -1.32
CA THR A 62 12.36 5.49 -1.51
C THR A 62 13.52 4.49 -1.43
N GLY A 63 13.30 3.32 -0.81
CA GLY A 63 14.36 2.39 -0.46
C GLY A 63 15.35 2.95 0.58
N THR A 64 14.95 3.99 1.32
CA THR A 64 15.74 4.64 2.39
C THR A 64 15.09 4.34 3.73
N ASP A 65 15.90 4.18 4.78
CA ASP A 65 15.40 4.06 6.16
C ASP A 65 14.84 5.40 6.65
N ALA A 66 13.56 5.63 6.35
CA ALA A 66 12.84 6.84 6.74
C ALA A 66 12.59 6.91 8.26
N VAL A 67 12.58 5.78 8.97
CA VAL A 67 12.43 5.76 10.42
C VAL A 67 13.71 6.27 11.09
N ALA A 68 14.87 5.77 10.66
CA ALA A 68 16.16 6.27 11.13
C ALA A 68 16.37 7.74 10.78
N LEU A 69 15.96 8.17 9.57
CA LEU A 69 16.01 9.58 9.15
C LEU A 69 15.15 10.50 10.04
N MET A 70 13.97 10.02 10.48
CA MET A 70 13.07 10.77 11.36
C MET A 70 13.47 10.67 12.84
N GLY A 71 14.23 9.64 13.22
CA GLY A 71 14.55 9.31 14.61
C GLY A 71 13.41 8.61 15.37
N GLU A 72 12.25 8.43 14.73
CA GLU A 72 11.05 7.79 15.28
C GLU A 72 10.14 7.28 14.15
N HIS A 73 9.23 6.38 14.50
CA HIS A 73 8.12 6.04 13.62
C HIS A 73 7.13 7.19 13.56
N TYR A 74 6.75 7.63 12.36
CA TYR A 74 5.95 8.85 12.18
C TYR A 74 4.90 8.67 11.08
N GLY A 75 3.70 9.20 11.30
CA GLY A 75 2.59 9.11 10.34
C GLY A 75 1.30 9.76 10.85
N PRO A 76 0.21 9.68 10.08
CA PRO A 76 0.09 9.00 8.78
C PRO A 76 0.58 9.85 7.59
N HIS A 77 0.56 11.19 7.69
CA HIS A 77 0.97 12.08 6.60
C HIS A 77 2.47 12.43 6.68
N PRO A 78 3.20 12.54 5.56
CA PRO A 78 4.60 12.92 5.58
C PRO A 78 4.77 14.38 6.04
N GLY A 79 5.55 14.55 7.11
CA GLY A 79 6.04 15.86 7.58
C GLY A 79 7.10 16.45 6.63
N PRO A 80 7.63 17.66 6.92
CA PRO A 80 8.58 18.34 6.02
C PRO A 80 9.81 17.51 5.61
N THR A 81 10.38 16.75 6.55
CA THR A 81 11.53 15.86 6.30
C THR A 81 11.18 14.74 5.32
N LEU A 82 10.09 14.00 5.57
CA LEU A 82 9.62 12.93 4.66
C LEU A 82 9.19 13.49 3.30
N GLN A 83 8.59 14.68 3.26
CA GLN A 83 8.24 15.34 2.02
C GLN A 83 9.47 15.67 1.16
N ARG A 84 10.56 16.13 1.78
CA ARG A 84 11.85 16.33 1.09
C ARG A 84 12.37 15.01 0.53
N LEU A 85 12.42 13.97 1.37
CA LEU A 85 12.84 12.62 0.96
C LEU A 85 12.02 12.09 -0.23
N LEU A 86 10.69 12.12 -0.13
CA LEU A 86 9.80 11.63 -1.18
C LEU A 86 9.97 12.41 -2.49
N ARG A 87 10.11 13.75 -2.43
CA ARG A 87 10.29 14.58 -3.62
C ARG A 87 11.62 14.33 -4.33
N GLU A 88 12.65 13.96 -3.59
CA GLU A 88 13.99 13.75 -4.15
C GLU A 88 14.23 12.32 -4.62
N ARG A 89 13.72 11.34 -3.87
CA ARG A 89 14.13 9.93 -3.94
C ARG A 89 13.00 8.94 -4.19
N SER A 90 11.73 9.35 -4.18
CA SER A 90 10.64 8.38 -4.39
C SER A 90 10.71 7.72 -5.77
N LEU A 91 10.31 6.45 -5.83
CA LEU A 91 10.30 5.63 -7.03
C LEU A 91 9.51 6.31 -8.16
N PRO A 92 8.29 6.85 -7.95
CA PRO A 92 7.59 7.61 -8.98
C PRO A 92 8.44 8.76 -9.56
N VAL A 93 9.10 9.56 -8.71
CA VAL A 93 9.96 10.67 -9.18
C VAL A 93 11.12 10.15 -10.01
N ARG A 94 11.77 9.07 -9.57
CA ARG A 94 12.93 8.48 -10.26
C ARG A 94 12.52 7.89 -11.61
N LEU A 95 11.39 7.20 -11.68
CA LEU A 95 10.82 6.67 -12.92
C LEU A 95 10.40 7.77 -13.90
N ALA A 96 9.75 8.82 -13.42
CA ALA A 96 9.36 9.95 -14.26
C ALA A 96 10.57 10.64 -14.91
N ARG A 97 11.70 10.75 -14.19
CA ARG A 97 12.95 11.31 -14.71
C ARG A 97 13.57 10.50 -15.85
N THR A 98 13.30 9.19 -15.91
CA THR A 98 13.74 8.32 -17.01
C THR A 98 12.71 8.21 -18.14
N GLY A 99 11.62 8.97 -18.06
CA GLY A 99 10.52 8.95 -19.05
C GLY A 99 9.57 7.76 -18.90
N ALA A 100 9.63 7.02 -17.79
CA ALA A 100 8.70 5.91 -17.54
C ALA A 100 7.29 6.43 -17.25
N ARG A 101 6.29 5.69 -17.72
CA ARG A 101 4.87 6.00 -17.55
C ARG A 101 4.39 5.43 -16.22
N ILE A 102 4.01 6.33 -15.32
CA ILE A 102 3.57 5.99 -13.97
C ILE A 102 2.13 6.44 -13.73
N ALA A 103 1.39 5.71 -12.90
CA ALA A 103 0.06 6.12 -12.45
C ALA A 103 -0.23 5.68 -11.01
N LEU A 104 -0.98 6.52 -10.29
CA LEU A 104 -1.63 6.14 -9.03
C LEU A 104 -3.11 5.92 -9.34
N ALA A 105 -3.56 4.67 -9.25
CA ALA A 105 -4.91 4.30 -9.69
C ALA A 105 -6.01 4.62 -8.67
N ASN A 106 -5.66 5.13 -7.48
CA ASN A 106 -6.64 5.54 -6.48
C ASN A 106 -7.63 6.56 -7.03
N HIS A 107 -8.91 6.38 -6.69
CA HIS A 107 -9.96 7.34 -6.96
C HIS A 107 -10.09 8.36 -5.83
N TYR A 108 -9.85 9.63 -6.15
CA TYR A 108 -10.01 10.77 -5.25
C TYR A 108 -11.26 11.57 -5.61
N VAL A 109 -12.16 11.75 -4.64
CA VAL A 109 -13.41 12.52 -4.82
C VAL A 109 -13.14 14.04 -4.81
N PRO A 110 -14.03 14.89 -5.36
CA PRO A 110 -13.87 16.35 -5.36
C PRO A 110 -13.55 16.96 -3.98
N ALA A 111 -14.22 16.48 -2.93
CA ALA A 111 -14.00 16.91 -1.55
C ALA A 111 -12.55 16.68 -1.06
N TYR A 112 -11.84 15.67 -1.60
CA TYR A 112 -10.42 15.48 -1.31
C TYR A 112 -9.58 16.63 -1.86
N PHE A 113 -9.83 17.07 -3.10
CA PHE A 113 -9.12 18.19 -3.71
C PHE A 113 -9.41 19.52 -3.02
N GLU A 114 -10.68 19.74 -2.64
CA GLU A 114 -11.09 20.91 -1.85
C GLU A 114 -10.34 20.97 -0.52
N ALA A 115 -10.24 19.83 0.18
CA ALA A 115 -9.51 19.75 1.44
C ALA A 115 -8.01 20.08 1.31
N GLN A 116 -7.39 19.82 0.15
CA GLN A 116 -6.01 20.22 -0.13
C GLN A 116 -5.88 21.72 -0.47
N ALA A 117 -6.90 22.32 -1.09
CA ALA A 117 -6.89 23.72 -1.51
C ALA A 117 -7.08 24.72 -0.35
N VAL A 118 -7.76 24.30 0.73
CA VAL A 118 -8.16 25.18 1.85
C VAL A 118 -7.00 25.62 2.78
N GLY A 119 -5.75 25.18 2.57
CA GLY A 119 -4.63 25.86 3.24
C GLY A 119 -3.21 25.34 2.92
N PRO A 120 -2.27 26.21 2.50
CA PRO A 120 -0.89 25.83 2.15
C PRO A 120 0.03 25.50 3.35
N ARG A 121 -0.48 25.53 4.59
CA ARG A 121 0.36 25.38 5.81
C ARG A 121 0.55 23.94 6.29
N ARG A 122 -0.27 22.97 5.86
CA ARG A 122 -0.13 21.55 6.24
C ARG A 122 -0.51 20.64 5.08
N ASN A 123 0.43 19.78 4.67
CA ASN A 123 0.15 18.68 3.75
C ASN A 123 -0.91 17.74 4.37
N ARG A 124 -1.93 17.38 3.58
CA ARG A 124 -2.95 16.40 3.96
C ARG A 124 -2.97 15.18 3.03
N MET A 125 -1.95 15.03 2.18
CA MET A 125 -1.79 13.86 1.33
C MET A 125 -0.96 12.81 2.08
N GLY A 126 -1.34 11.53 1.97
CA GLY A 126 -0.47 10.41 2.33
C GLY A 126 0.78 10.32 1.43
N CYS A 127 1.69 9.39 1.72
CA CYS A 127 2.96 9.31 1.03
C CYS A 127 2.80 8.98 -0.47
N PHE A 128 1.88 8.08 -0.85
CA PHE A 128 1.60 7.76 -2.24
C PHE A 128 1.10 8.96 -3.07
N PRO A 129 -0.03 9.61 -2.74
CA PRO A 129 -0.49 10.78 -3.51
C PRO A 129 0.54 11.91 -3.51
N TYR A 130 1.29 12.10 -2.43
CA TYR A 130 2.38 13.09 -2.40
C TYR A 130 3.49 12.75 -3.39
N ALA A 131 3.99 11.51 -3.39
CA ALA A 131 5.08 11.05 -4.26
C ALA A 131 4.71 11.11 -5.74
N PHE A 132 3.50 10.69 -6.11
CA PHE A 132 3.03 10.76 -7.50
C PHE A 132 2.83 12.19 -7.99
N ARG A 133 2.30 13.08 -7.14
CA ARG A 133 2.25 14.52 -7.45
C ARG A 133 3.64 15.12 -7.60
N ALA A 134 4.59 14.76 -6.74
CA ALA A 134 5.98 15.21 -6.85
C ALA A 134 6.66 14.72 -8.14
N ALA A 135 6.23 13.58 -8.69
CA ALA A 135 6.67 13.05 -9.97
C ALA A 135 5.97 13.69 -11.18
N GLY A 136 5.04 14.64 -10.96
CA GLY A 136 4.28 15.32 -12.01
C GLY A 136 3.06 14.54 -12.50
N ALA A 137 2.66 13.44 -11.84
CA ALA A 137 1.46 12.70 -12.19
C ALA A 137 0.19 13.35 -11.61
N ASP A 138 -0.91 13.24 -12.37
CA ASP A 138 -2.23 13.64 -11.90
C ASP A 138 -2.83 12.61 -10.93
N LEU A 139 -3.61 13.11 -9.98
CA LEU A 139 -4.53 12.25 -9.23
C LEU A 139 -5.78 12.05 -10.10
N ASN A 140 -6.33 10.83 -10.12
CA ASN A 140 -7.33 10.39 -11.12
C ASN A 140 -6.82 10.50 -12.57
N PRO A 141 -5.69 9.86 -12.92
CA PRO A 141 -5.13 9.95 -14.27
C PRO A 141 -6.11 9.39 -15.31
N PRO A 142 -6.34 10.11 -16.43
CA PRO A 142 -7.29 9.68 -17.45
C PRO A 142 -6.85 8.35 -18.09
N GLY A 143 -7.80 7.45 -18.31
CA GLY A 143 -7.53 6.14 -18.91
C GLY A 143 -6.95 5.09 -17.95
N VAL A 144 -6.80 5.41 -16.67
CA VAL A 144 -6.49 4.45 -15.61
C VAL A 144 -7.76 4.23 -14.76
N PRO A 145 -8.23 2.98 -14.59
CA PRO A 145 -9.39 2.69 -13.75
C PRO A 145 -9.20 3.19 -12.32
N GLY A 146 -10.16 3.97 -11.83
CA GLY A 146 -10.16 4.47 -10.46
C GLY A 146 -10.49 3.38 -9.45
N VAL A 147 -9.58 3.10 -8.53
CA VAL A 147 -9.77 2.17 -7.41
C VAL A 147 -10.31 2.94 -6.20
N GLY A 148 -11.54 2.64 -5.80
CA GLY A 148 -12.10 3.16 -4.56
C GLY A 148 -11.40 2.53 -3.36
N ALA A 149 -11.03 3.36 -2.37
CA ALA A 149 -10.26 2.92 -1.21
C ALA A 149 -10.87 1.75 -0.43
N THR A 150 -12.21 1.74 -0.32
CA THR A 150 -12.97 0.72 0.42
C THR A 150 -13.16 -0.59 -0.36
N LEU A 151 -12.71 -0.63 -1.64
CA LEU A 151 -12.94 -1.72 -2.58
C LEU A 151 -14.41 -2.17 -2.68
N GLY A 152 -15.34 -1.24 -2.48
CA GLY A 152 -16.78 -1.53 -2.48
C GLY A 152 -17.32 -1.93 -1.11
N LEU A 153 -16.79 -1.35 -0.04
CA LEU A 153 -17.49 -1.27 1.25
C LEU A 153 -18.00 0.15 1.46
N ASP A 154 -19.07 0.31 2.23
CA ASP A 154 -19.43 1.63 2.76
C ASP A 154 -18.29 2.19 3.62
N TYR A 155 -18.17 3.52 3.67
CA TYR A 155 -17.11 4.17 4.43
C TYR A 155 -17.32 4.13 5.95
N ARG A 156 -18.56 3.93 6.39
CA ARG A 156 -18.96 3.98 7.81
C ARG A 156 -19.47 2.63 8.27
N ALA A 157 -19.32 2.36 9.57
CA ALA A 157 -19.92 1.22 10.23
C ALA A 157 -21.42 1.09 9.86
N PRO A 158 -21.91 -0.12 9.53
CA PRO A 158 -21.21 -1.41 9.65
C PRO A 158 -20.44 -1.83 8.37
N TRP A 159 -20.00 -0.87 7.53
CA TRP A 159 -19.16 -1.09 6.34
C TRP A 159 -19.72 -2.13 5.37
N ARG A 160 -21.00 -1.96 5.02
CA ARG A 160 -21.70 -2.95 4.20
C ARG A 160 -21.08 -3.05 2.80
N PRO A 161 -21.01 -4.25 2.22
CA PRO A 161 -20.70 -4.45 0.82
C PRO A 161 -21.58 -3.59 -0.11
N VAL A 162 -20.93 -2.84 -0.99
CA VAL A 162 -21.51 -2.14 -2.14
C VAL A 162 -20.86 -2.71 -3.40
N GLY A 163 -21.68 -3.30 -4.28
CA GLY A 163 -21.19 -4.02 -5.46
C GLY A 163 -20.66 -5.42 -5.17
N THR A 164 -20.36 -6.14 -6.24
CA THR A 164 -20.04 -7.58 -6.22
C THR A 164 -18.53 -7.85 -6.24
N LEU A 165 -18.11 -9.08 -5.89
CA LEU A 165 -16.71 -9.49 -6.08
C LEU A 165 -16.33 -9.51 -7.57
N ASP A 166 -17.27 -9.85 -8.45
CA ASP A 166 -17.05 -9.80 -9.90
C ASP A 166 -16.74 -8.38 -10.41
N ASP A 167 -17.34 -7.34 -9.81
CA ASP A 167 -16.99 -5.95 -10.11
C ASP A 167 -15.53 -5.65 -9.74
N VAL A 168 -15.09 -6.14 -8.58
CA VAL A 168 -13.71 -5.95 -8.09
C VAL A 168 -12.71 -6.74 -8.93
N ALA A 169 -13.04 -7.96 -9.35
CA ALA A 169 -12.22 -8.75 -10.26
C ALA A 169 -12.12 -8.09 -11.65
N ARG A 170 -13.23 -7.56 -12.18
CA ARG A 170 -13.22 -6.77 -13.43
C ARG A 170 -12.35 -5.52 -13.31
N LEU A 171 -12.35 -4.86 -12.15
CA LEU A 171 -11.45 -3.73 -11.89
C LEU A 171 -9.98 -4.18 -11.95
N GLY A 172 -9.64 -5.34 -11.37
CA GLY A 172 -8.32 -5.95 -11.48
C GLY A 172 -7.90 -6.20 -12.94
N ALA A 173 -8.78 -6.80 -13.73
CA ALA A 173 -8.53 -7.03 -15.15
C ALA A 173 -8.36 -5.72 -15.96
N ALA A 174 -9.11 -4.67 -15.59
CA ALA A 174 -8.98 -3.35 -16.20
C ALA A 174 -7.63 -2.69 -15.85
N LEU A 175 -7.15 -2.82 -14.61
CA LEU A 175 -5.81 -2.35 -14.22
C LEU A 175 -4.71 -3.10 -14.97
N ALA A 176 -4.84 -4.43 -15.12
CA ALA A 176 -3.93 -5.23 -15.94
C ALA A 176 -3.88 -4.74 -17.41
N ALA A 177 -5.03 -4.31 -17.94
CA ALA A 177 -5.09 -3.73 -19.27
C ALA A 177 -4.33 -2.40 -19.37
N SER A 178 -4.48 -1.51 -18.40
CA SER A 178 -3.72 -0.25 -18.32
C SER A 178 -2.22 -0.49 -18.09
N ALA A 179 -1.83 -1.56 -17.40
CA ALA A 179 -0.43 -1.91 -17.17
C ALA A 179 0.32 -2.26 -18.47
N ARG A 180 -0.36 -2.56 -19.58
CA ARG A 180 0.29 -2.71 -20.90
C ARG A 180 0.84 -1.39 -21.46
N THR A 181 0.32 -0.26 -20.98
CA THR A 181 0.71 1.09 -21.40
C THR A 181 1.30 1.92 -20.26
N HIS A 182 1.69 1.28 -19.16
CA HIS A 182 2.38 1.93 -18.04
C HIS A 182 3.54 1.03 -17.61
N ASP A 183 4.58 1.63 -17.04
CA ASP A 183 5.69 0.89 -16.45
C ASP A 183 5.37 0.53 -14.99
N LEU A 184 4.74 1.46 -14.26
CA LEU A 184 4.25 1.27 -12.89
C LEU A 184 2.83 1.82 -12.73
N ILE A 185 1.93 1.01 -12.17
CA ILE A 185 0.65 1.46 -11.63
C ILE A 185 0.63 1.10 -10.15
N ALA A 186 0.58 2.09 -9.25
CA ALA A 186 0.41 1.85 -7.83
C ALA A 186 -1.06 1.97 -7.40
N VAL A 187 -1.43 1.21 -6.38
CA VAL A 187 -2.73 1.26 -5.71
C VAL A 187 -2.49 1.31 -4.21
N ASP A 188 -2.81 2.44 -3.60
CA ASP A 188 -2.70 2.69 -2.15
C ASP A 188 -4.00 2.23 -1.44
N LEU A 189 -3.98 1.04 -0.88
CA LEU A 189 -5.14 0.38 -0.28
C LEU A 189 -5.22 0.67 1.23
N TRP A 190 -5.52 1.92 1.55
CA TRP A 190 -5.42 2.43 2.93
C TRP A 190 -6.58 2.03 3.86
N PHE A 191 -7.65 1.45 3.34
CA PHE A 191 -8.86 1.21 4.13
C PHE A 191 -8.72 0.08 5.15
N SER A 192 -7.75 -0.83 4.96
CA SER A 192 -7.41 -1.84 5.97
C SER A 192 -6.92 -1.21 7.28
N ASP A 193 -6.12 -0.14 7.22
CA ASP A 193 -5.65 0.59 8.39
C ASP A 193 -6.81 1.27 9.15
N ALA A 194 -7.74 1.87 8.40
CA ALA A 194 -8.95 2.46 8.97
C ALA A 194 -9.80 1.42 9.73
N LEU A 195 -9.94 0.20 9.19
CA LEU A 195 -10.62 -0.89 9.89
C LEU A 195 -9.81 -1.41 11.08
N GLY A 196 -8.48 -1.44 10.97
CA GLY A 196 -7.57 -1.81 12.06
C GLY A 196 -7.75 -0.91 13.29
N HIS A 197 -7.91 0.39 13.08
CA HIS A 197 -8.14 1.38 14.14
C HIS A 197 -9.48 1.27 14.88
N GLU A 198 -10.40 0.43 14.39
CA GLU A 198 -11.62 0.08 15.12
C GLU A 198 -11.36 -0.99 16.21
N GLY A 199 -10.16 -1.58 16.24
CA GLY A 199 -9.79 -2.63 17.17
C GLY A 199 -9.94 -2.24 18.65
N MET A 200 -10.45 -3.18 19.44
CA MET A 200 -10.71 -3.01 20.87
C MET A 200 -10.95 -4.35 21.58
N VAL A 201 -11.04 -4.31 22.91
CA VAL A 201 -11.47 -5.45 23.74
C VAL A 201 -12.82 -5.11 24.38
N PRO A 202 -13.87 -5.95 24.21
CA PRO A 202 -13.92 -7.19 23.42
C PRO A 202 -13.78 -6.95 21.89
N LEU A 203 -13.34 -7.98 21.17
CA LEU A 203 -13.11 -7.94 19.71
C LEU A 203 -14.37 -7.44 18.97
N PRO A 204 -14.29 -6.32 18.22
CA PRO A 204 -15.44 -5.74 17.53
C PRO A 204 -15.90 -6.62 16.36
N ALA A 205 -17.08 -7.24 16.48
CA ALA A 205 -17.60 -8.18 15.47
C ALA A 205 -17.80 -7.53 14.09
N ASP A 206 -18.31 -6.29 14.05
CA ASP A 206 -18.55 -5.56 12.80
C ASP A 206 -17.23 -5.22 12.08
N ALA A 207 -16.21 -4.78 12.82
CA ALA A 207 -14.89 -4.49 12.25
C ALA A 207 -14.18 -5.77 11.79
N LEU A 208 -14.30 -6.88 12.53
CA LEU A 208 -13.78 -8.18 12.10
C LEU A 208 -14.45 -8.65 10.80
N ALA A 209 -15.78 -8.54 10.72
CA ALA A 209 -16.53 -8.89 9.51
C ALA A 209 -16.14 -8.00 8.32
N ALA A 210 -16.00 -6.69 8.55
CA ALA A 210 -15.56 -5.73 7.54
C ALA A 210 -14.13 -5.99 7.08
N GLY A 211 -13.19 -6.25 8.00
CA GLY A 211 -11.80 -6.60 7.68
C GLY A 211 -11.69 -7.88 6.87
N ARG A 212 -12.46 -8.92 7.24
CA ARG A 212 -12.54 -10.16 6.46
C ARG A 212 -13.08 -9.93 5.05
N THR A 213 -14.17 -9.17 4.95
CA THR A 213 -14.77 -8.78 3.67
C THR A 213 -13.81 -7.95 2.82
N TYR A 214 -13.05 -7.04 3.42
CA TYR A 214 -12.06 -6.23 2.71
C TYR A 214 -10.95 -7.11 2.13
N LEU A 215 -10.39 -8.03 2.90
CA LEU A 215 -9.38 -8.97 2.37
C LEU A 215 -9.95 -9.89 1.28
N THR A 216 -11.23 -10.27 1.35
CA THR A 216 -11.90 -11.01 0.25
C THR A 216 -11.99 -10.17 -1.03
N ARG A 217 -12.15 -8.85 -0.90
CA ARG A 217 -12.16 -7.92 -2.04
C ARG A 217 -10.75 -7.66 -2.58
N VAL A 218 -9.73 -7.61 -1.71
CA VAL A 218 -8.32 -7.60 -2.15
C VAL A 218 -7.98 -8.88 -2.90
N ASP A 219 -8.44 -10.04 -2.43
CA ASP A 219 -8.30 -11.33 -3.11
C ASP A 219 -8.93 -11.31 -4.51
N ALA A 220 -10.17 -10.81 -4.65
CA ALA A 220 -10.84 -10.68 -5.93
C ALA A 220 -10.12 -9.70 -6.88
N LEU A 221 -9.62 -8.56 -6.38
CA LEU A 221 -8.84 -7.60 -7.17
C LEU A 221 -7.57 -8.25 -7.71
N LEU A 222 -6.86 -8.98 -6.85
CA LEU A 222 -5.65 -9.72 -7.20
C LEU A 222 -5.95 -10.83 -8.21
N ALA A 223 -7.03 -11.59 -8.03
CA ALA A 223 -7.45 -12.62 -8.97
C ALA A 223 -7.65 -12.04 -10.37
N GLY A 224 -8.41 -10.94 -10.48
CA GLY A 224 -8.62 -10.24 -11.75
C GLY A 224 -7.34 -9.73 -12.42
N LEU A 225 -6.36 -9.27 -11.63
CA LEU A 225 -5.04 -8.89 -12.13
C LEU A 225 -4.27 -10.09 -12.70
N LEU A 226 -4.21 -11.19 -11.94
CA LEU A 226 -3.44 -12.38 -12.29
C LEU A 226 -4.05 -13.15 -13.47
N ASP A 227 -5.37 -13.30 -13.50
CA ASP A 227 -6.11 -13.94 -14.61
C ASP A 227 -5.91 -13.19 -15.93
N ALA A 228 -5.75 -11.86 -15.86
CA ALA A 228 -5.45 -11.01 -17.01
C ALA A 228 -3.94 -10.95 -17.36
N GLY A 229 -3.09 -11.71 -16.64
CA GLY A 229 -1.65 -11.83 -16.91
C GLY A 229 -0.80 -10.65 -16.44
N ALA A 230 -1.26 -9.87 -15.46
CA ALA A 230 -0.46 -8.77 -14.90
C ALA A 230 0.76 -9.26 -14.13
N ARG A 231 1.82 -8.45 -14.11
CA ARG A 231 2.91 -8.56 -13.13
C ARG A 231 2.50 -7.76 -11.92
N VAL A 232 2.52 -8.37 -10.74
CA VAL A 232 1.99 -7.76 -9.52
C VAL A 232 3.05 -7.75 -8.43
N ALA A 233 3.12 -6.66 -7.69
CA ALA A 233 3.79 -6.58 -6.40
C ALA A 233 2.75 -6.32 -5.32
N LEU A 234 2.88 -6.97 -4.17
CA LEU A 234 2.02 -6.78 -3.00
C LEU A 234 2.92 -6.51 -1.81
N SER A 235 2.64 -5.42 -1.08
CA SER A 235 3.37 -5.04 0.13
C SER A 235 2.43 -4.56 1.22
N SER A 236 2.88 -4.56 2.47
CA SER A 236 2.35 -3.67 3.49
C SER A 236 3.45 -2.90 4.23
N ASP A 237 3.11 -1.77 4.81
CA ASP A 237 4.01 -0.83 5.47
C ASP A 237 4.11 -1.05 6.98
N HIS A 238 3.04 -1.50 7.64
CA HIS A 238 3.02 -1.92 9.04
C HIS A 238 1.89 -2.93 9.35
N GLY A 239 1.91 -3.49 10.57
CA GLY A 239 0.79 -4.30 11.10
C GLY A 239 -0.29 -3.43 11.74
N ASN A 240 -1.56 -3.86 11.62
CA ASN A 240 -2.73 -3.28 12.28
C ASN A 240 -3.92 -4.27 12.19
N LEU A 241 -4.46 -4.48 10.99
CA LEU A 241 -5.71 -5.21 10.76
C LEU A 241 -5.67 -6.70 11.19
N GLU A 242 -4.49 -7.30 11.26
CA GLU A 242 -4.32 -8.69 11.68
C GLU A 242 -4.70 -8.93 13.16
N ASP A 243 -4.61 -7.90 14.03
CA ASP A 243 -5.01 -7.99 15.43
C ASP A 243 -5.95 -6.86 15.86
N LEU A 244 -7.24 -7.04 15.57
CA LEU A 244 -8.31 -6.13 16.00
C LEU A 244 -8.62 -6.15 17.51
N ARG A 245 -7.79 -6.80 18.34
CA ARG A 245 -7.89 -6.71 19.81
C ARG A 245 -7.17 -5.48 20.34
N VAL A 246 -6.31 -4.86 19.53
CA VAL A 246 -5.64 -3.61 19.85
C VAL A 246 -6.14 -2.51 18.93
N LYS A 247 -6.20 -1.27 19.44
CA LYS A 247 -6.65 -0.11 18.67
C LYS A 247 -5.55 0.48 17.77
N GLY A 248 -4.30 0.29 18.20
CA GLY A 248 -3.12 0.83 17.52
C GLY A 248 -2.49 -0.20 16.61
N HIS A 249 -1.44 0.24 15.91
CA HIS A 249 -0.63 -0.63 15.07
C HIS A 249 0.08 -1.70 15.90
N THR A 250 0.63 -2.70 15.23
CA THR A 250 1.36 -3.81 15.86
C THR A 250 2.81 -3.84 15.40
N VAL A 251 3.58 -4.75 16.00
CA VAL A 251 4.95 -5.09 15.57
C VAL A 251 4.99 -6.32 14.67
N ALA A 252 3.84 -6.76 14.15
CA ALA A 252 3.80 -7.88 13.21
C ALA A 252 4.68 -7.56 11.99
N ARG A 253 5.40 -8.57 11.50
CA ARG A 253 6.03 -8.47 10.19
C ARG A 253 4.97 -8.25 9.13
N VAL A 254 5.33 -7.68 7.99
CA VAL A 254 4.39 -7.34 6.92
C VAL A 254 4.63 -8.18 5.67
N PRO A 255 3.60 -8.50 4.88
CA PRO A 255 3.76 -9.26 3.65
C PRO A 255 4.50 -8.44 2.59
N PHE A 256 5.43 -9.10 1.89
CA PHE A 256 5.93 -8.69 0.60
C PHE A 256 5.98 -9.88 -0.35
N ALA A 257 5.27 -9.78 -1.46
CA ALA A 257 5.20 -10.84 -2.46
C ALA A 257 5.16 -10.23 -3.86
N ALA A 258 5.53 -11.03 -4.85
CA ALA A 258 5.40 -10.62 -6.24
C ALA A 258 5.10 -11.81 -7.17
N VAL A 259 4.41 -11.52 -8.27
CA VAL A 259 4.07 -12.47 -9.33
C VAL A 259 4.50 -11.90 -10.67
N GLY A 260 5.23 -12.69 -11.46
CA GLY A 260 5.78 -12.23 -12.74
C GLY A 260 7.02 -11.32 -12.61
N VAL A 261 7.55 -11.15 -11.40
CA VAL A 261 8.85 -10.56 -11.07
C VAL A 261 9.44 -11.27 -9.85
N GLU A 262 10.76 -11.29 -9.75
CA GLU A 262 11.47 -11.88 -8.61
C GLU A 262 11.55 -10.87 -7.46
N PRO A 263 10.93 -11.14 -6.29
CA PRO A 263 10.98 -10.23 -5.15
C PRO A 263 12.34 -10.21 -4.43
N GLY A 264 13.24 -11.15 -4.74
CA GLY A 264 14.49 -11.31 -4.01
C GLY A 264 14.24 -11.85 -2.60
N ARG A 265 15.12 -11.50 -1.66
CA ARG A 265 15.03 -11.95 -0.25
C ARG A 265 15.21 -10.78 0.73
N PRO A 266 14.39 -9.72 0.64
CA PRO A 266 14.46 -8.64 1.62
C PRO A 266 14.07 -9.15 3.01
N SER A 267 14.65 -8.56 4.04
CA SER A 267 14.32 -8.84 5.44
C SER A 267 13.49 -7.74 6.11
N ASN A 268 13.41 -6.56 5.49
CA ASN A 268 12.68 -5.40 6.02
C ASN A 268 12.10 -4.52 4.90
N VAL A 269 11.21 -3.59 5.27
CA VAL A 269 10.50 -2.71 4.32
C VAL A 269 11.42 -1.81 3.49
N VAL A 270 12.61 -1.46 3.99
CA VAL A 270 13.61 -0.67 3.24
C VAL A 270 14.18 -1.49 2.08
N GLN A 271 14.62 -2.72 2.37
CA GLN A 271 15.10 -3.65 1.35
C GLN A 271 13.99 -4.07 0.38
N GLY A 272 12.74 -4.15 0.86
CA GLY A 272 11.57 -4.30 0.00
C GLY A 272 11.45 -3.16 -1.01
N GLY A 273 11.50 -1.91 -0.55
CA GLY A 273 11.51 -0.74 -1.44
C GLY A 273 12.68 -0.73 -2.44
N GLN A 274 13.86 -1.17 -2.01
CA GLN A 274 15.04 -1.34 -2.88
C GLN A 274 14.81 -2.43 -3.94
N ALA A 275 14.20 -3.56 -3.58
CA ALA A 275 13.87 -4.62 -4.52
C ALA A 275 12.87 -4.14 -5.59
N VAL A 276 11.82 -3.41 -5.18
CA VAL A 276 10.86 -2.82 -6.12
C VAL A 276 11.54 -1.84 -7.08
N ALA A 277 12.43 -0.99 -6.57
CA ALA A 277 13.21 -0.06 -7.39
C ALA A 277 14.15 -0.79 -8.38
N GLY A 278 14.78 -1.88 -7.93
CA GLY A 278 15.68 -2.70 -8.74
C GLY A 278 15.04 -3.30 -9.99
N TRP A 279 13.73 -3.60 -9.96
CA TRP A 279 13.00 -4.10 -11.14
C TRP A 279 12.97 -3.13 -12.32
N PHE A 280 13.21 -1.85 -12.07
CA PHE A 280 13.24 -0.79 -13.07
C PHE A 280 14.66 -0.32 -13.41
N GLY A 281 15.69 -0.99 -12.87
CA GLY A 281 17.09 -0.58 -13.06
C GLY A 281 17.42 0.78 -12.44
N VAL A 282 16.65 1.20 -11.42
CA VAL A 282 16.93 2.41 -10.66
C VAL A 282 17.51 2.00 -9.30
N ASP A 283 18.81 2.20 -9.11
CA ASP A 283 19.53 1.80 -7.89
C ASP A 283 19.25 2.73 -6.71
N GLY A 284 19.26 2.18 -5.49
CA GLY A 284 19.21 2.95 -4.25
C GLY A 284 20.31 4.02 -4.26
N VAL A 285 19.91 5.29 -4.24
CA VAL A 285 20.87 6.40 -4.23
C VAL A 285 21.49 6.45 -2.84
N GLU A 286 22.82 6.40 -2.75
CA GLU A 286 23.53 6.62 -1.48
C GLU A 286 23.06 7.94 -0.84
N ILE A 287 23.02 7.95 0.49
CA ILE A 287 22.70 9.15 1.27
C ILE A 287 23.91 10.09 1.20
N THR A 288 24.07 10.80 0.09
CA THR A 288 24.95 11.96 0.02
C THR A 288 24.15 13.15 0.54
N GLU A 289 24.29 13.39 1.84
CA GLU A 289 23.80 14.52 2.64
C GLU A 289 22.27 14.69 2.76
N PHE A 290 21.77 14.41 3.98
CA PHE A 290 20.44 14.79 4.47
C PHE A 290 20.55 15.80 5.61
#